data_AF-A0A9E0QEB4-F1
#
_entry.id   AF-A0A9E0QEB4-F1
#
_cell.length_a   1.000
_cell.length_b   1.000
_cell.length_c   1.000
_cell.angle_alpha   90.00
_cell.angle_beta   90.00
_cell.angle_gamma   90.00
#
_symmetry.space_group_name_H-M   'P 1'
#
loop_
_entity.id
_entity.type
_entity.pdbx_description
1 polymer ?
#
loop_
_entity_poly.entity_id
_entity_poly.type
_entity_poly.pdbx_seq_one_letter_code
_entity_poly.pdbx_strand_id
1 'polypeptide(L)' 'MPRKTWMYLPGVPVHIVQRGNNREACFFCDDDYLYYKELLAEGLKRYGGELHAY' A
#
# COMPACT_ATOMS: atom_id res chain seq x y z
N MET A 1 13.81 16.95 14.24
CA MET A 1 13.49 17.57 12.94
C MET A 1 12.01 17.36 12.64
N PRO A 2 11.28 18.36 12.14
CA PRO A 2 9.88 18.17 11.75
C PRO A 2 9.80 17.16 10.60
N ARG A 3 8.90 16.18 10.70
CA ARG A 3 8.64 15.24 9.59
C ARG A 3 8.02 16.02 8.43
N LYS A 4 8.60 15.89 7.24
CA LYS A 4 8.04 16.47 6.01
C LYS A 4 6.64 15.89 5.78
N THR A 5 5.64 16.75 5.61
CA THR A 5 4.29 16.35 5.22
C THR A 5 4.33 15.77 3.82
N TRP A 6 3.70 14.60 3.63
CA TRP A 6 3.54 14.01 2.31
C TRP A 6 2.46 14.80 1.57
N MET A 7 2.79 15.26 0.36
CA MET A 7 1.83 15.90 -0.54
C MET A 7 1.36 14.87 -1.56
N TYR A 8 0.05 14.71 -1.67
CA TYR A 8 -0.60 13.92 -2.70
C TYR A 8 -1.24 14.89 -3.70
N LEU A 9 -0.90 14.74 -4.98
CA LEU A 9 -1.48 15.52 -6.07
C LEU A 9 -2.45 14.64 -6.85
N PRO A 10 -3.67 15.13 -7.16
CA PRO A 10 -4.62 14.38 -7.99
C PRO A 10 -4.00 13.99 -9.33
N GLY A 11 -4.18 12.73 -9.74
CA GLY A 11 -3.70 12.20 -11.02
C GLY A 11 -2.19 11.92 -11.09
N VAL A 12 -1.43 12.12 -10.01
CA VAL A 12 0.00 11.80 -9.97
C VAL A 12 0.22 10.45 -9.28
N PRO A 13 0.88 9.47 -9.94
CA PRO A 13 1.19 8.19 -9.32
C PRO A 13 2.07 8.36 -8.09
N VAL A 14 1.84 7.52 -7.08
CA VAL A 14 2.64 7.49 -5.85
C VAL A 14 3.22 6.11 -5.62
N HIS A 15 4.45 6.08 -5.11
CA HIS A 15 5.08 4.83 -4.67
C HIS A 15 4.75 4.57 -3.20
N ILE A 16 3.98 3.52 -2.94
CA ILE A 16 3.52 3.14 -1.60
C ILE A 16 4.35 1.94 -1.13
N VAL A 17 4.86 2.01 0.10
CA VAL A 17 5.61 0.92 0.72
C VAL A 17 4.92 0.53 2.02
N GLN A 18 4.47 -0.72 2.12
CA GLN A 18 3.98 -1.29 3.36
C GLN A 18 5.15 -1.65 4.26
N ARG A 19 5.03 -1.36 5.56
CA ARG A 19 6.00 -1.75 6.58
C ARG A 19 5.27 -2.33 7.78
N GLY A 20 5.81 -3.40 8.34
CA GLY A 20 5.33 -3.94 9.61
C GLY A 20 5.58 -2.96 10.74
N ASN A 21 4.76 -3.08 11.78
CA ASN A 21 4.98 -2.34 13.02
C ASN A 21 6.38 -2.66 13.56
N ASN A 22 7.11 -1.65 14.07
CA ASN A 22 8.49 -1.84 14.54
C ASN A 22 9.47 -2.51 13.56
N ARG A 23 9.21 -2.42 12.24
CA ARG A 23 9.99 -3.11 11.19
C ARG A 23 9.90 -4.63 11.24
N GLU A 24 8.87 -5.16 11.90
CA GLU A 24 8.56 -6.58 11.84
C GLU A 24 8.12 -6.99 10.42
N ALA A 25 7.99 -8.30 10.21
CA ALA A 25 7.48 -8.84 8.96
C ALA A 25 6.05 -8.32 8.70
N CYS A 26 5.74 -7.97 7.45
CA CYS A 26 4.37 -7.60 7.06
C CYS A 26 3.46 -8.84 6.94
N PHE A 27 4.07 -9.98 6.61
CA PHE A 27 3.41 -11.26 6.34
C PHE A 27 4.18 -12.34 7.10
N PHE A 28 3.48 -13.21 7.80
CA PHE A 28 4.03 -14.28 8.62
C PHE A 28 3.84 -15.66 7.96
N CYS A 29 2.88 -15.76 7.03
CA CYS A 29 2.69 -16.91 6.16
C CYS A 29 2.27 -16.49 4.74
N ASP A 30 2.20 -17.48 3.84
CA ASP A 30 1.80 -17.24 2.44
C ASP A 30 0.36 -16.72 2.33
N ASP A 31 -0.53 -17.18 3.22
CA ASP A 31 -1.93 -16.76 3.21
C ASP A 31 -2.09 -15.26 3.50
N ASP A 32 -1.19 -14.66 4.30
CA ASP A 32 -1.24 -13.23 4.63
C ASP A 32 -1.01 -12.35 3.39
N TYR A 33 -0.04 -12.70 2.54
CA TYR A 33 0.24 -11.91 1.32
C TYR A 33 -0.84 -12.15 0.25
N LEU A 34 -1.39 -13.37 0.18
CA LEU A 34 -2.49 -13.69 -0.72
C LEU A 34 -3.72 -12.85 -0.36
N TYR A 35 -4.10 -12.86 0.92
CA TYR A 35 -5.21 -12.06 1.43
C TYR A 35 -4.97 -10.56 1.26
N TYR A 36 -3.73 -10.09 1.45
CA TYR A 36 -3.37 -8.70 1.17
C TYR A 36 -3.63 -8.30 -0.30
N LYS A 37 -3.29 -9.16 -1.27
CA LYS A 37 -3.56 -8.86 -2.68
C LYS A 37 -5.06 -8.75 -2.97
N GLU A 38 -5.89 -9.56 -2.32
CA GLU A 38 -7.35 -9.46 -2.43
C GLU A 38 -7.84 -8.12 -1.90
N LEU A 39 -7.38 -7.72 -0.71
CA LEU A 39 -7.70 -6.41 -0.12
C LEU A 39 -7.21 -5.24 -0.98
N LEU A 40 -6.02 -5.35 -1.57
CA LEU A 40 -5.47 -4.35 -2.48
C LEU A 40 -6.37 -4.21 -3.71
N ALA A 41 -6.76 -5.33 -4.33
CA ALA A 41 -7.66 -5.32 -5.49
C ALA A 41 -9.04 -4.75 -5.16
N GLU A 42 -9.61 -5.11 -4.01
CA GLU A 42 -10.88 -4.56 -3.54
C GLU A 42 -10.78 -3.05 -3.31
N GLY A 43 -9.72 -2.59 -2.66
CA GLY A 43 -9.46 -1.17 -2.40
C GLY A 43 -9.31 -0.37 -3.68
N LEU A 44 -8.50 -0.84 -4.64
CA LEU A 44 -8.33 -0.20 -5.95
C LEU A 44 -9.67 -0.06 -6.67
N LYS A 45 -10.48 -1.12 -6.69
CA LYS A 45 -11.82 -1.11 -7.30
C LYS A 45 -12.77 -0.14 -6.59
N ARG A 46 -12.77 -0.14 -5.25
CA ARG A 46 -13.66 0.69 -4.42
C ARG A 46 -13.37 2.19 -4.57
N TYR A 47 -12.10 2.55 -4.68
CA TYR A 47 -11.66 3.94 -4.70
C TYR A 47 -11.23 4.45 -6.08
N GLY A 48 -11.30 3.62 -7.12
CA GLY A 48 -10.91 3.99 -8.49
C GLY A 48 -9.41 4.20 -8.66
N GLY A 49 -8.59 3.48 -7.89
CA GLY A 49 -7.13 3.54 -7.99
C GLY A 49 -6.59 2.68 -9.13
N GLU A 50 -5.51 3.13 -9.77
CA GLU A 50 -4.80 2.38 -10.79
C GLU A 50 -3.48 1.82 -10.22
N LEU A 51 -3.19 0.56 -10.54
CA LEU A 51 -1.94 -0.09 -10.15
C LEU A 51 -1.01 -0.17 -11.35
N HIS A 52 0.07 0.60 -11.32
CA HIS A 52 1.08 0.58 -12.38
C HIS A 52 2.11 -0.54 -12.21
N ALA A 53 2.43 -0.90 -10.97
CA ALA A 53 3.38 -1.97 -10.63
C ALA A 53 3.15 -2.47 -9.19
N TYR A 54 3.41 -3.76 -8.94
CA TYR A 54 3.43 -4.41 -7.63
C TYR A 54 4.53 -5.46 -7.57
#